data_AF-A0A929YCP2-F1
#
_entry.id   AF-A0A929YCP2-F1
#
_cell.length_a   1.000
_cell.length_b   1.000
_cell.length_c   1.000
_cell.angle_alpha   90.00
_cell.angle_beta   90.00
_cell.angle_gamma   90.00
#
_symmetry.space_group_name_H-M   'P 1'
#
loop_
_entity.id
_entity.type
_entity.pdbx_description
1 polymer ?
#
loop_
_entity_poly.entity_id
_entity_poly.type
_entity_poly.pdbx_seq_one_letter_code
_entity_poly.pdbx_strand_id
1 'polypeptide(L)'
;MKSGRERVEKLPGAIYLVECETDETVLVAMRLEVVRRFSEGEEFISVKWFDTVRERVMRAKLVWRVGECLAFERLADDGGGKYYFTPLTLEKYYSEVKDSLVSGEDFTSEAEMIEAFLKAEKK
;
A
#
# COMPACT_ATOMS: atom_id res chain seq x y z
N MET A 1 -23.82 15.32 16.28
CA MET A 1 -22.57 14.81 15.67
C MET A 1 -22.95 13.74 14.65
N LYS A 2 -22.86 14.03 13.35
CA LYS A 2 -23.20 13.04 12.31
C LYS A 2 -22.02 12.09 12.20
N SER A 3 -22.26 10.81 12.51
CA SER A 3 -21.35 9.69 12.29
C SER A 3 -20.72 9.83 10.90
N GLY A 4 -19.41 10.07 10.85
CA GLY A 4 -18.66 10.16 9.61
C GLY A 4 -18.78 8.81 8.91
N ARG A 5 -19.40 8.79 7.73
CA ARG A 5 -19.47 7.59 6.90
C ARG A 5 -18.05 7.24 6.45
N GLU A 6 -17.41 6.35 7.21
CA GLU A 6 -16.20 5.66 6.76
C GLU A 6 -16.58 4.79 5.55
N ARG A 7 -16.24 5.26 4.35
CA ARG A 7 -16.30 4.40 3.16
C ARG A 7 -14.95 3.72 3.05
N VAL A 8 -14.88 2.49 3.53
CA VAL A 8 -13.73 1.61 3.35
C VAL A 8 -13.85 0.96 1.98
N GLU A 9 -12.94 1.30 1.07
CA GLU A 9 -12.82 0.55 -0.19
C GLU A 9 -11.86 -0.62 0.04
N LYS A 10 -12.39 -1.84 0.03
CA LYS A 10 -11.56 -3.06 -0.04
C LYS A 10 -11.11 -3.23 -1.48
N LEU A 11 -9.80 -3.18 -1.69
CA LEU A 11 -9.19 -3.35 -3.01
C LEU A 11 -9.00 -4.83 -3.34
N PRO A 12 -9.02 -5.21 -4.64
CA PRO A 12 -8.95 -6.61 -5.06
C PRO A 12 -7.54 -7.22 -4.93
N GLY A 13 -6.49 -6.39 -4.98
CA GLY A 13 -5.11 -6.85 -4.85
C GLY A 13 -4.75 -7.13 -3.40
N ALA A 14 -4.22 -8.32 -3.13
CA ALA A 14 -3.76 -8.69 -1.78
C ALA A 14 -2.43 -8.02 -1.41
N ILE A 15 -1.57 -7.79 -2.41
CA ILE A 15 -0.21 -7.27 -2.27
C ILE A 15 0.14 -6.39 -3.47
N TYR A 16 0.83 -5.28 -3.19
CA TYR A 16 1.25 -4.31 -4.19
C TYR A 16 2.75 -4.06 -4.12
N LEU A 17 3.38 -3.86 -5.27
CA LEU A 17 4.63 -3.08 -5.37
C LEU A 17 4.28 -1.60 -5.17
N VAL A 18 5.08 -0.91 -4.36
CA VAL A 18 4.90 0.52 -4.07
C VAL A 18 6.08 1.30 -4.60
N GLU A 19 5.80 2.31 -5.40
CA GLU A 19 6.80 3.19 -6.00
C GLU A 19 6.54 4.65 -5.61
N CYS A 20 7.59 5.38 -5.27
CA CYS A 20 7.56 6.81 -5.02
C CYS A 20 8.91 7.45 -5.38
N GLU A 21 8.90 8.53 -6.17
CA GLU A 21 10.13 9.22 -6.58
C GLU A 21 10.87 9.89 -5.42
N THR A 22 10.18 10.16 -4.31
CA THR A 22 10.71 10.92 -3.17
C THR A 22 10.86 10.10 -1.89
N ASP A 23 10.39 8.84 -1.88
CA ASP A 23 10.50 7.93 -0.74
C ASP A 23 11.06 6.58 -1.24
N GLU A 24 12.38 6.42 -1.18
CA GLU A 24 13.06 5.18 -1.59
C GLU A 24 12.88 4.04 -0.55
N THR A 25 12.15 4.27 0.54
CA THR A 25 11.95 3.28 1.61
C THR A 25 10.68 2.45 1.44
N VAL A 26 9.84 2.76 0.44
CA VAL A 26 8.67 1.94 0.12
C VAL A 26 9.05 0.87 -0.90
N LEU A 27 8.41 -0.28 -0.79
CA LEU A 27 8.68 -1.41 -1.69
C LEU A 27 7.43 -2.27 -1.86
N VAL A 28 6.86 -2.76 -0.76
CA VAL A 28 5.68 -3.62 -0.77
C VAL A 28 4.57 -3.01 0.08
N ALA A 29 3.32 -3.23 -0.32
CA ALA A 29 2.15 -2.95 0.51
C ALA A 29 1.23 -4.16 0.60
N MET A 30 0.98 -4.58 1.84
CA MET A 30 -0.02 -5.57 2.20
C MET A 30 -1.14 -4.92 3.01
N ARG A 31 -2.33 -5.51 2.97
CA ARG A 31 -3.51 -5.05 3.73
C ARG A 31 -3.81 -3.56 3.52
N LEU A 32 -3.73 -3.12 2.26
CA LEU A 32 -4.00 -1.75 1.88
C LEU A 32 -5.44 -1.35 2.27
N GLU A 33 -5.55 -0.33 3.10
CA GLU A 33 -6.80 0.24 3.57
C GLU A 33 -6.87 1.72 3.14
N VAL A 34 -7.97 2.09 2.48
CA VAL A 34 -8.21 3.46 2.03
C VAL A 34 -9.54 3.92 2.60
N VAL A 35 -9.49 4.95 3.46
CA VAL A 35 -10.67 5.44 4.20
C VAL A 35 -10.73 6.95 4.15
N ARG A 36 -11.90 7.49 3.80
CA ARG A 36 -12.19 8.92 3.97
C ARG A 36 -12.39 9.24 5.45
N ARG A 37 -11.68 10.24 5.94
CA ARG A 37 -11.65 10.70 7.33
C ARG A 37 -11.97 12.19 7.37
N PHE A 38 -12.42 12.65 8.54
CA PHE A 38 -12.66 14.05 8.83
C PHE A 38 -12.00 14.38 10.16
N SER A 39 -11.13 15.39 10.19
CA SER A 39 -10.44 15.85 11.41
C SER A 39 -10.30 17.36 11.37
N GLU A 40 -10.51 18.02 12.51
CA GLU A 40 -10.30 19.47 12.67
C GLU A 40 -11.02 20.37 11.65
N GLY A 41 -12.12 19.90 11.07
CA GLY A 41 -12.88 20.66 10.06
C GLY A 41 -12.51 20.33 8.62
N GLU A 42 -11.51 19.48 8.38
CA GLU A 42 -11.03 19.12 7.05
C GLU A 42 -11.27 17.62 6.73
N GLU A 43 -11.72 17.34 5.50
CA GLU A 43 -11.79 15.98 4.95
C GLU A 43 -10.44 15.60 4.34
N PHE A 44 -9.97 14.38 4.63
CA PHE A 44 -8.79 13.80 3.99
C PHE A 44 -8.98 12.29 3.79
N ILE A 45 -8.12 11.67 3.01
CA ILE A 45 -8.10 10.23 2.78
C ILE A 45 -6.91 9.64 3.56
N SER A 46 -7.19 8.72 4.47
CA SER A 46 -6.18 7.91 5.14
C SER A 46 -5.86 6.70 4.26
N VAL A 47 -4.61 6.57 3.85
CA VAL A 47 -4.07 5.42 3.13
C VAL A 47 -3.12 4.68 4.06
N LYS A 48 -3.43 3.44 4.38
CA LYS A 48 -2.72 2.63 5.38
C LYS A 48 -2.34 1.27 4.81
N TRP A 49 -1.14 0.80 5.08
CA TRP A 49 -0.67 -0.54 4.68
C TRP A 49 0.46 -1.04 5.58
N PHE A 50 0.74 -2.34 5.53
CA PHE A 50 1.93 -2.94 6.15
C PHE A 50 3.01 -3.17 5.07
N ASP A 51 4.24 -2.71 5.31
CA ASP A 51 5.32 -2.68 4.31
C ASP A 51 6.36 -3.80 4.44
N THR A 52 6.00 -4.89 5.14
CA THR A 52 6.87 -5.99 5.63
C THR A 52 7.64 -5.71 6.92
N VAL A 53 7.80 -4.43 7.31
CA VAL A 53 8.55 -4.04 8.51
C VAL A 53 7.64 -3.35 9.53
N ARG A 54 6.79 -2.44 9.07
CA ARG A 54 5.92 -1.62 9.91
C ARG A 54 4.64 -1.22 9.20
N GLU A 55 3.69 -0.75 9.99
CA GLU A 55 2.50 -0.08 9.46
C GLU A 55 2.88 1.33 8.98
N ARG A 56 2.45 1.68 7.78
CA ARG A 56 2.49 3.03 7.22
C ARG A 56 1.09 3.60 7.18
N VAL A 57 0.97 4.86 7.58
CA VAL A 57 -0.27 5.64 7.48
C VAL A 57 0.08 6.98 6.85
N MET A 58 -0.61 7.31 5.77
CA MET A 58 -0.43 8.56 5.04
C MET A 58 -1.77 9.25 4.84
N ARG A 59 -1.76 10.59 4.86
CA ARG A 59 -2.92 11.41 4.51
C ARG A 59 -2.77 11.87 3.07
N ALA A 60 -3.85 11.77 2.30
CA ALA A 60 -3.94 12.18 0.91
C ALA A 60 -5.17 13.07 0.71
N LYS A 61 -5.10 14.02 -0.22
CA LYS A 61 -6.29 14.78 -0.63
C LYS A 61 -7.18 13.98 -1.57
N LEU A 62 -6.57 13.13 -2.37
CA LEU A 62 -7.21 12.56 -3.55
C LEU A 62 -6.48 11.18 -3.75
N VAL A 63 -7.24 10.11 -4.07
CA VAL A 63 -6.75 8.77 -4.47
C VAL A 63 -7.35 8.35 -5.83
N TRP A 64 -6.54 7.87 -6.78
CA TRP A 64 -6.98 7.35 -8.09
C TRP A 64 -6.93 5.84 -8.10
N ARG A 65 -7.81 5.23 -8.90
CA ARG A 65 -7.76 3.82 -9.23
C ARG A 65 -7.90 3.61 -10.73
N VAL A 66 -7.04 2.77 -11.30
CA VAL A 66 -7.12 2.35 -12.70
C VAL A 66 -6.99 0.83 -12.72
N GLY A 67 -8.12 0.14 -12.93
CA GLY A 67 -8.18 -1.32 -12.81
C GLY A 67 -7.86 -1.79 -11.39
N GLU A 68 -6.76 -2.54 -11.26
CA GLU A 68 -6.27 -3.04 -9.98
C GLU A 68 -5.20 -2.13 -9.35
N CYS A 69 -4.65 -1.19 -10.11
CA CYS A 69 -3.66 -0.24 -9.62
C CYS A 69 -4.32 0.90 -8.85
N LEU A 70 -3.61 1.40 -7.85
CA LEU A 70 -3.99 2.57 -7.07
C LEU A 70 -2.86 3.61 -7.09
N ALA A 71 -3.21 4.89 -7.09
CA ALA A 71 -2.24 5.96 -6.89
C ALA A 71 -2.80 7.00 -5.95
N PHE A 72 -1.94 7.69 -5.20
CA PHE A 72 -2.38 8.82 -4.39
C PHE A 72 -1.29 9.88 -4.27
N GLU A 73 -1.72 11.09 -3.94
CA GLU A 73 -0.85 12.21 -3.61
C GLU A 73 -0.93 12.50 -2.11
N ARG A 74 0.19 12.29 -1.41
CA ARG A 74 0.30 12.57 0.02
C ARG A 74 0.20 14.08 0.25
N LEU A 75 -0.41 14.49 1.37
CA LEU A 75 -0.48 15.89 1.76
C LEU A 75 0.93 16.50 1.83
N ALA A 76 1.08 17.72 1.32
CA ALA A 76 2.36 18.44 1.33
C ALA A 76 2.89 18.64 2.75
N ASP A 77 2.01 18.98 3.70
CA ASP A 77 2.37 19.17 5.11
C ASP A 77 2.82 17.87 5.80
N ASP A 78 2.53 16.72 5.19
CA ASP A 78 2.98 15.41 5.65
C ASP A 78 4.26 14.93 4.93
N GLY A 79 4.89 15.77 4.11
CA GLY A 79 6.09 15.43 3.34
C GLY A 79 5.83 15.18 1.85
N GLY A 80 4.58 15.22 1.41
CA GLY A 80 4.22 15.13 -0.01
C GLY A 80 4.63 13.82 -0.69
N GLY A 81 4.67 13.85 -2.03
CA GLY A 81 5.02 12.71 -2.87
C GLY A 81 3.82 12.01 -3.49
N LYS A 82 4.07 11.40 -4.64
CA LYS A 82 3.10 10.59 -5.39
C LYS A 82 3.48 9.12 -5.23
N TYR A 83 2.51 8.32 -4.82
CA TYR A 83 2.72 6.91 -4.56
C TYR A 83 1.88 6.10 -5.54
N TYR A 84 2.49 5.05 -6.09
CA TYR A 84 1.88 4.16 -7.07
C TYR A 84 1.89 2.74 -6.54
N PHE A 85 0.74 2.09 -6.57
CA PHE A 85 0.49 0.75 -6.07
C PHE A 85 0.10 -0.12 -7.26
N THR A 86 1.02 -0.97 -7.68
CA THR A 86 0.81 -1.91 -8.78
C THR A 86 0.69 -3.31 -8.19
N PRO A 87 -0.32 -4.13 -8.55
CA PRO A 87 -0.41 -5.50 -8.06
C PRO A 87 0.93 -6.24 -8.23
N LEU A 88 1.39 -6.88 -7.16
CA LEU A 88 2.67 -7.57 -7.19
C LEU A 88 2.52 -8.89 -7.94
N THR A 89 3.13 -8.97 -9.12
CA THR A 89 3.24 -10.21 -9.90
C THR A 89 4.50 -10.97 -9.50
N LEU A 90 4.55 -12.26 -9.84
CA LEU A 90 5.74 -13.09 -9.56
C LEU A 90 6.97 -12.57 -10.31
N GLU A 91 6.77 -12.09 -11.55
CA GLU A 91 7.82 -11.47 -12.35
C GLU A 91 8.42 -10.25 -11.63
N LYS A 92 7.56 -9.30 -11.23
CA LYS A 92 7.99 -8.09 -10.52
C LYS A 92 8.63 -8.38 -9.18
N TYR A 93 8.15 -9.40 -8.48
CA TYR A 93 8.78 -9.84 -7.24
C TYR A 93 10.25 -10.20 -7.48
N TYR A 94 10.53 -11.04 -8.48
CA TYR A 94 11.91 -11.45 -8.76
C TYR A 94 12.79 -10.31 -9.26
N SER A 95 12.25 -9.40 -10.08
CA SER A 95 13.06 -8.32 -10.66
C SER A 95 13.24 -7.11 -9.74
N GLU A 96 12.31 -6.82 -8.84
CA GLU A 96 12.28 -5.55 -8.09
C GLU A 96 12.27 -5.73 -6.57
N VAL A 97 11.78 -6.86 -6.03
CA VAL A 97 11.51 -7.02 -4.60
C VAL A 97 12.46 -8.00 -3.91
N LYS A 98 12.71 -9.17 -4.51
CA LYS A 98 13.35 -10.32 -3.85
C LYS A 98 14.65 -9.96 -3.15
N ASP A 99 15.56 -9.30 -3.86
CA ASP A 99 16.90 -8.98 -3.35
C ASP A 99 16.91 -7.84 -2.33
N SER A 100 15.82 -7.08 -2.26
CA SER A 100 15.64 -5.98 -1.30
C SER A 100 15.03 -6.46 0.03
N LEU A 101 14.52 -7.70 0.09
CA LEU A 101 13.98 -8.27 1.32
C LEU A 101 15.09 -8.87 2.18
N VAL A 102 14.90 -8.81 3.50
CA VAL A 102 15.79 -9.47 4.48
C VAL A 102 15.86 -10.99 4.24
N SER A 103 14.77 -11.59 3.75
CA SER A 103 14.69 -12.99 3.35
C SER A 103 13.89 -13.11 2.06
N GLY A 104 14.57 -12.93 0.92
CA GLY A 104 14.00 -13.22 -0.40
C GLY A 104 13.86 -14.73 -0.62
N GLU A 105 12.63 -15.22 -0.74
CA GLU A 105 12.32 -16.63 -0.98
C GLU A 105 12.09 -16.89 -2.47
N ASP A 106 12.29 -18.12 -2.91
CA ASP A 106 11.89 -18.55 -4.25
C ASP A 106 10.47 -19.12 -4.19
N PHE A 107 9.61 -18.61 -5.07
CA PHE A 107 8.22 -19.04 -5.21
C PHE A 107 7.96 -19.67 -6.58
N THR A 108 7.13 -20.70 -6.61
CA THR A 108 6.72 -21.38 -7.84
C THR A 108 5.51 -20.74 -8.52
N SER A 109 4.74 -19.93 -7.78
CA SER A 109 3.53 -19.27 -8.27
C SER A 109 3.24 -17.97 -7.52
N GLU A 110 2.42 -17.10 -8.12
CA GLU A 110 1.92 -15.87 -7.46
C GLU A 110 1.10 -16.17 -6.21
N ALA A 111 0.30 -17.25 -6.23
CA ALA A 111 -0.53 -17.63 -5.09
C ALA A 111 0.31 -17.99 -3.86
N GLU A 112 1.38 -18.77 -4.06
CA GLU A 112 2.34 -19.13 -3.02
C GLU A 112 3.06 -17.90 -2.45
N MET A 113 3.55 -17.03 -3.34
CA MET A 113 4.15 -15.75 -2.97
C MET A 113 3.21 -14.91 -2.11
N ILE A 114 1.95 -14.75 -2.56
CA ILE A 114 0.94 -13.97 -1.83
C ILE A 114 0.67 -14.58 -0.45
N GLU A 115 0.53 -15.90 -0.36
CA GLU A 115 0.31 -16.58 0.91
C GLU A 115 1.49 -16.39 1.88
N ALA A 116 2.74 -16.45 1.39
CA ALA A 116 3.93 -16.27 2.20
C ALA A 116 4.01 -14.87 2.83
N PHE A 117 3.82 -13.82 2.02
CA PHE A 117 3.76 -12.44 2.52
C PHE A 117 2.67 -12.24 3.56
N LEU A 118 1.47 -12.78 3.34
CA LEU A 118 0.36 -12.65 4.29
C LEU A 118 0.55 -13.47 5.58
N LYS A 119 1.36 -14.54 5.55
CA LYS A 119 1.73 -15.35 6.72
C LYS A 119 2.82 -14.71 7.58
N ALA A 120 3.79 -14.03 6.96
CA ALA A 120 4.94 -13.45 7.64
C ALA A 120 4.56 -12.46 8.75
N GLU A 121 3.35 -11.90 8.68
CA GLU A 121 2.79 -10.97 9.66
C GLU A 121 2.26 -11.62 10.95
N LYS A 122 2.10 -12.95 11.01
CA LYS A 122 1.59 -13.63 12.22
C LYS A 122 2.68 -13.94 13.26
N LYS A 123 3.90 -13.44 13.07
CA LYS A 123 5.04 -13.68 13.98
C LYS A 123 5.35 -12.46 14.83
#